data_AF-A0A848ZS89-F1
#
_entry.id   AF-A0A848ZS89-F1
#
_cell.length_a   1.000
_cell.length_b   1.000
_cell.length_c   1.000
_cell.angle_alpha   90.00
_cell.angle_beta   90.00
_cell.angle_gamma   90.00
#
_symmetry.space_group_name_H-M   'P 1'
#
loop_
_entity.id
_entity.type
_entity.pdbx_description
1 polymer ?
#
loop_
_entity_poly.entity_id
_entity_poly.type
_entity_poly.pdbx_seq_one_letter_code
_entity_poly.pdbx_strand_id
1 'polypeptide(L)'
;EPDTLREVLRECSWVIKKVKLNGDDVDRLLGYEFNFHAEGMVTLSNESNTSEGEWAITTNAQGRLVMAITMGDEPGVSFEWLLSDLRDKRLKFNIEDTQYELILERVCDDNSDDDDVAEIRNIMMGGEWLVAKYTEGDKDETQNYAAFTFAFQAQLSVSVTTGETGPSYPGLWRIIRDSEGELKCYLNFGLATAMQVLMDDWKIVSATTDRIELKMVNENNVEILVFEKK
;
A
#
# COMPACT_ATOMS: atom_id res chain seq x y z
N GLU A 1 -22.73 -5.58 -13.40
CA GLU A 1 -23.95 -5.45 -12.55
C GLU A 1 -23.56 -5.68 -11.08
N PRO A 2 -24.41 -5.36 -10.08
CA PRO A 2 -24.04 -5.46 -8.67
C PRO A 2 -23.48 -6.83 -8.25
N ASP A 3 -24.06 -7.92 -8.74
CA ASP A 3 -23.64 -9.27 -8.36
C ASP A 3 -22.27 -9.65 -8.93
N THR A 4 -21.98 -9.21 -10.16
CA THR A 4 -20.63 -9.36 -10.75
C THR A 4 -19.57 -8.67 -9.90
N LEU A 5 -19.83 -7.45 -9.42
CA LEU A 5 -18.87 -6.74 -8.57
C LEU A 5 -18.71 -7.43 -7.21
N ARG A 6 -19.80 -7.96 -6.64
CA ARG A 6 -19.72 -8.76 -5.40
C ARG A 6 -18.88 -10.02 -5.57
N GLU A 7 -18.97 -10.69 -6.71
CA GLU A 7 -18.15 -11.86 -7.02
C GLU A 7 -16.68 -11.46 -7.10
N VAL A 8 -16.36 -10.46 -7.94
CA VAL A 8 -15.00 -9.93 -8.10
C VAL A 8 -14.37 -9.50 -6.76
N LEU A 9 -15.13 -8.83 -5.89
CA LEU A 9 -14.61 -8.38 -4.59
C LEU A 9 -14.29 -9.53 -3.63
N ARG A 10 -14.99 -10.67 -3.75
CA ARG A 10 -14.83 -11.82 -2.85
C ARG A 10 -13.82 -12.86 -3.34
N GLU A 11 -13.35 -12.74 -4.58
CA GLU A 11 -12.44 -13.72 -5.18
C GLU A 11 -11.04 -13.68 -4.55
N CYS A 12 -10.54 -12.49 -4.24
CA CYS A 12 -9.20 -12.27 -3.69
C CYS A 12 -9.20 -11.07 -2.74
N SER A 13 -8.06 -10.86 -2.09
CA SER A 13 -7.81 -9.67 -1.29
C SER A 13 -7.60 -8.42 -2.16
N TRP A 14 -7.87 -7.26 -1.57
CA TRP A 14 -7.72 -5.96 -2.22
C TRP A 14 -6.80 -5.07 -1.39
N VAL A 15 -5.60 -4.82 -1.91
CA VAL A 15 -4.60 -3.98 -1.26
C VAL A 15 -4.85 -2.52 -1.60
N ILE A 16 -4.87 -1.66 -0.58
CA ILE A 16 -4.98 -0.22 -0.72
C ILE A 16 -3.71 0.32 -1.37
N LYS A 17 -3.87 0.85 -2.58
CA LYS A 17 -2.84 1.64 -3.28
C LYS A 17 -2.94 3.12 -2.93
N LYS A 18 -4.16 3.64 -2.76
CA LYS A 18 -4.38 5.05 -2.44
C LYS A 18 -5.70 5.26 -1.71
N VAL A 19 -5.66 6.09 -0.68
CA VAL A 19 -6.85 6.71 -0.07
C VAL A 19 -6.62 8.21 -0.06
N LYS A 20 -7.58 8.96 -0.56
CA LYS A 20 -7.59 10.41 -0.55
C LYS A 20 -8.88 10.89 0.07
N LEU A 21 -8.81 11.75 1.09
CA LEU A 21 -9.97 12.32 1.78
C LEU A 21 -9.87 13.84 1.74
N ASN A 22 -10.91 14.51 1.25
CA ASN A 22 -10.93 15.98 1.10
C ASN A 22 -9.71 16.59 0.37
N GLY A 23 -9.02 15.82 -0.48
CA GLY A 23 -7.85 16.33 -1.20
C GLY A 23 -6.50 15.95 -0.58
N ASP A 24 -6.48 15.35 0.60
CA ASP A 24 -5.27 14.91 1.28
C ASP A 24 -5.12 13.38 1.19
N ASP A 25 -3.90 12.93 0.93
CA ASP A 25 -3.57 11.49 0.89
C ASP A 25 -3.47 10.94 2.33
N VAL A 26 -3.96 9.71 2.53
CA VAL A 26 -3.98 9.02 3.82
C VAL A 26 -2.97 7.87 3.81
N ASP A 27 -1.69 8.22 3.71
CA ASP A 27 -0.58 7.28 3.44
C ASP A 27 -0.44 6.17 4.49
N ARG A 28 -0.89 6.42 5.73
CA ARG A 28 -0.93 5.40 6.80
C ARG A 28 -1.76 4.16 6.46
N LEU A 29 -2.64 4.23 5.46
CA LEU A 29 -3.43 3.09 4.98
C LEU A 29 -2.82 2.39 3.77
N LEU A 30 -1.75 2.93 3.19
CA LEU A 30 -1.07 2.31 2.06
C LEU A 30 -0.67 0.87 2.40
N GLY A 31 -1.00 -0.07 1.52
CA GLY A 31 -0.70 -1.48 1.71
C GLY A 31 -1.65 -2.21 2.67
N TYR A 32 -2.61 -1.56 3.33
CA TYR A 32 -3.62 -2.30 4.09
C TYR A 32 -4.49 -3.12 3.14
N GLU A 33 -5.01 -4.23 3.63
CA GLU A 33 -5.69 -5.23 2.82
C GLU A 33 -7.15 -5.37 3.23
N PHE A 34 -8.06 -5.18 2.28
CA PHE A 34 -9.45 -5.55 2.42
C PHE A 34 -9.68 -7.01 2.03
N ASN A 35 -10.42 -7.73 2.87
CA ASN A 35 -11.01 -9.02 2.51
C ASN A 35 -12.53 -8.94 2.62
N PHE A 36 -13.22 -9.11 1.49
CA PHE A 36 -14.68 -9.09 1.44
C PHE A 36 -15.22 -10.51 1.56
N HIS A 37 -16.12 -10.72 2.51
CA HIS A 37 -16.70 -12.02 2.81
C HIS A 37 -18.19 -12.06 2.42
N ALA A 38 -18.78 -13.26 2.50
CA ALA A 38 -20.23 -13.43 2.37
C ALA A 38 -20.99 -12.70 3.49
N GLU A 39 -22.31 -12.57 3.31
CA GLU A 39 -23.21 -11.95 4.30
C GLU A 39 -22.89 -10.49 4.65
N GLY A 40 -22.09 -9.81 3.83
CA GLY A 40 -21.79 -8.39 3.99
C GLY A 40 -20.71 -8.09 5.03
N MET A 41 -19.90 -9.07 5.44
CA MET A 41 -18.73 -8.83 6.31
C MET A 41 -17.50 -8.45 5.50
N VAL A 42 -16.73 -7.46 5.97
CA VAL A 42 -15.42 -7.07 5.41
C VAL A 42 -14.40 -6.93 6.52
N THR A 43 -13.14 -7.27 6.26
CA THR A 43 -12.02 -6.96 7.16
C THR A 43 -11.04 -6.04 6.48
N LEU A 44 -10.36 -5.19 7.25
CA LEU A 44 -9.23 -4.37 6.84
C LEU A 44 -8.04 -4.70 7.74
N SER A 45 -6.95 -5.21 7.16
CA SER A 45 -5.81 -5.71 7.92
C SER A 45 -4.48 -5.15 7.45
N ASN A 46 -3.53 -5.08 8.38
CA ASN A 46 -2.11 -4.86 8.10
C ASN A 46 -1.24 -6.01 8.66
N GLU A 47 -1.80 -7.22 8.75
CA GLU A 47 -1.27 -8.43 9.41
C GLU A 47 -1.19 -8.35 10.94
N SER A 48 -0.87 -7.18 11.50
CA SER A 48 -0.74 -7.00 12.95
C SER A 48 -2.06 -6.64 13.63
N ASN A 49 -2.87 -5.82 12.95
CA ASN A 49 -4.18 -5.38 13.41
C ASN A 49 -5.21 -5.68 12.32
N THR A 50 -6.39 -6.10 12.73
CA THR A 50 -7.52 -6.34 11.83
C THR A 50 -8.75 -5.60 12.37
N SER A 51 -9.33 -4.74 11.54
CA SER A 51 -10.58 -4.06 11.78
C SER A 51 -11.68 -4.79 11.02
N GLU A 52 -12.78 -5.10 11.70
CA GLU A 52 -13.96 -5.72 11.09
C GLU A 52 -15.00 -4.65 10.73
N GLY A 53 -15.82 -4.95 9.72
CA GLY A 53 -16.84 -4.05 9.22
C GLY A 53 -17.90 -4.72 8.38
N GLU A 54 -18.80 -3.90 7.88
CA GLU A 54 -19.88 -4.28 6.97
C GLU A 54 -19.67 -3.66 5.59
N TRP A 55 -20.07 -4.37 4.54
CA TRP A 55 -20.06 -3.87 3.17
C TRP A 55 -21.32 -4.26 2.38
N ALA A 56 -21.69 -3.42 1.43
CA ALA A 56 -22.76 -3.70 0.48
C ALA A 56 -22.50 -3.06 -0.88
N ILE A 57 -22.95 -3.73 -1.95
CA ILE A 57 -23.01 -3.13 -3.30
C ILE A 57 -24.42 -2.64 -3.57
N THR A 58 -24.56 -1.36 -3.88
CA THR A 58 -25.82 -0.72 -4.28
C THR A 58 -25.64 0.02 -5.60
N THR A 59 -26.69 0.70 -6.03
CA THR A 59 -26.66 1.61 -7.17
C THR A 59 -27.19 2.96 -6.73
N ASN A 60 -26.54 4.05 -7.14
CA ASN A 60 -27.09 5.38 -6.92
C ASN A 60 -28.29 5.65 -7.85
N ALA A 61 -28.91 6.83 -7.72
CA ALA A 61 -30.09 7.22 -8.51
C ALA A 61 -29.86 7.21 -10.04
N GLN A 62 -28.60 7.22 -10.49
CA GLN A 62 -28.22 7.16 -11.91
C GLN A 62 -27.85 5.74 -12.36
N GLY A 63 -28.03 4.73 -11.50
CA GLY A 63 -27.72 3.33 -11.79
C GLY A 63 -26.22 2.98 -11.71
N ARG A 64 -25.36 3.88 -11.22
CA ARG A 64 -23.93 3.61 -11.06
C ARG A 64 -23.67 2.82 -9.79
N LEU A 65 -22.75 1.87 -9.86
CA LEU A 65 -22.39 0.99 -8.76
C LEU A 65 -21.71 1.76 -7.62
N VAL A 66 -22.14 1.48 -6.40
CA VAL A 66 -21.61 2.06 -5.17
C VAL A 66 -21.25 0.92 -4.23
N MET A 67 -20.05 0.97 -3.67
CA MET A 67 -19.60 0.11 -2.58
C MET A 67 -19.71 0.88 -1.27
N ALA A 68 -20.70 0.55 -0.46
CA ALA A 68 -20.83 1.09 0.90
C ALA A 68 -19.96 0.24 1.83
N ILE A 69 -19.07 0.87 2.59
CA ILE A 69 -18.25 0.24 3.63
C ILE A 69 -18.50 0.95 4.95
N THR A 70 -18.58 0.19 6.04
CA THR A 70 -18.57 0.69 7.42
C THR A 70 -17.61 -0.16 8.24
N MET A 71 -16.46 0.41 8.61
CA MET A 71 -15.46 -0.22 9.47
C MET A 71 -15.62 0.22 10.93
N GLY A 72 -15.32 -0.69 11.87
CA GLY A 72 -15.30 -0.38 13.30
C GLY A 72 -14.14 0.55 13.68
N ASP A 73 -12.90 0.10 13.47
CA ASP A 73 -11.69 0.77 13.98
C ASP A 73 -10.98 1.65 12.94
N GLU A 74 -11.49 1.73 11.71
CA GLU A 74 -10.89 2.56 10.65
C GLU A 74 -11.96 3.38 9.89
N PRO A 75 -12.49 4.46 10.49
CA PRO A 75 -13.51 5.29 9.85
C PRO A 75 -13.01 6.00 8.58
N GLY A 76 -11.69 6.07 8.34
CA GLY A 76 -11.08 6.71 7.16
C GLY A 76 -11.39 6.02 5.83
N VAL A 77 -12.09 4.89 5.83
CA VAL A 77 -12.58 4.20 4.62
C VAL A 77 -14.09 3.91 4.65
N SER A 78 -14.79 4.35 5.71
CA SER A 78 -16.23 4.11 5.93
C SER A 78 -17.10 5.08 5.13
N PHE A 79 -17.25 4.82 3.83
CA PHE A 79 -18.01 5.69 2.91
C PHE A 79 -18.83 4.89 1.89
N GLU A 80 -19.67 5.61 1.15
CA GLU A 80 -20.33 5.14 -0.06
C GLU A 80 -19.46 5.44 -1.30
N TRP A 81 -18.57 4.51 -1.62
CA TRP A 81 -17.60 4.63 -2.69
C TRP A 81 -18.24 4.39 -4.06
N LEU A 82 -18.39 5.43 -4.88
CA LEU A 82 -18.90 5.31 -6.24
C LEU A 82 -17.81 4.74 -7.15
N LEU A 83 -18.12 3.66 -7.86
CA LEU A 83 -17.19 3.01 -8.79
C LEU A 83 -16.95 3.90 -10.02
N SER A 84 -15.69 4.24 -10.30
CA SER A 84 -15.28 5.02 -11.47
C SER A 84 -14.41 4.29 -12.48
N ASP A 85 -13.65 3.28 -12.06
CA ASP A 85 -12.92 2.39 -12.96
C ASP A 85 -13.01 0.95 -12.44
N LEU A 86 -13.41 0.04 -13.32
CA LEU A 86 -13.54 -1.39 -13.03
C LEU A 86 -12.64 -2.15 -13.99
N ARG A 87 -11.51 -2.62 -13.49
CA ARG A 87 -10.61 -3.54 -14.18
C ARG A 87 -10.46 -4.80 -13.35
N ASP A 88 -10.07 -5.88 -14.02
CA ASP A 88 -9.90 -7.19 -13.39
C ASP A 88 -8.99 -7.13 -12.15
N LYS A 89 -7.84 -6.47 -12.25
CA LYS A 89 -6.87 -6.35 -11.15
C LYS A 89 -6.88 -5.01 -10.42
N ARG A 90 -7.75 -4.07 -10.80
CA ARG A 90 -7.74 -2.72 -10.24
C ARG A 90 -9.12 -2.10 -10.18
N LEU A 91 -9.44 -1.56 -9.01
CA LEU A 91 -10.66 -0.81 -8.79
C LEU A 91 -10.31 0.62 -8.42
N LYS A 92 -11.08 1.56 -8.97
CA LYS A 92 -11.03 2.96 -8.57
C LYS A 92 -12.43 3.42 -8.20
N PHE A 93 -12.51 4.12 -7.07
CA PHE A 93 -13.71 4.74 -6.58
C PHE A 93 -13.45 6.21 -6.27
N ASN A 94 -14.52 7.00 -6.31
CA ASN A 94 -14.52 8.38 -5.86
C ASN A 94 -15.89 8.73 -5.26
N ILE A 95 -16.03 9.94 -4.71
CA ILE A 95 -17.33 10.47 -4.29
C ILE A 95 -17.57 11.76 -5.08
N GLU A 96 -18.73 11.89 -5.72
CA GLU A 96 -19.05 13.05 -6.57
C GLU A 96 -19.01 14.35 -5.80
N ASP A 97 -18.61 15.43 -6.48
CA ASP A 97 -18.48 16.77 -5.91
C ASP A 97 -17.53 16.86 -4.70
N THR A 98 -16.66 15.86 -4.53
CA THR A 98 -15.60 15.83 -3.52
C THR A 98 -14.26 15.45 -4.14
N GLN A 99 -13.19 15.52 -3.36
CA GLN A 99 -11.85 15.07 -3.74
C GLN A 99 -11.50 13.70 -3.12
N TYR A 100 -12.51 12.86 -2.86
CA TYR A 100 -12.31 11.55 -2.25
C TYR A 100 -11.96 10.54 -3.32
N GLU A 101 -10.96 9.71 -3.05
CA GLU A 101 -10.52 8.65 -3.96
C GLU A 101 -10.11 7.42 -3.16
N LEU A 102 -10.46 6.25 -3.68
CA LEU A 102 -9.98 4.96 -3.20
C LEU A 102 -9.50 4.16 -4.41
N ILE A 103 -8.23 3.74 -4.39
CA ILE A 103 -7.66 2.86 -5.42
C ILE A 103 -7.21 1.56 -4.74
N LEU A 104 -7.69 0.44 -5.28
CA LEU A 104 -7.38 -0.90 -4.80
C LEU A 104 -6.73 -1.72 -5.92
N GLU A 105 -5.70 -2.47 -5.56
CA GLU A 105 -5.07 -3.49 -6.40
C GLU A 105 -5.49 -4.88 -5.91
N ARG A 106 -5.89 -5.75 -6.84
CA ARG A 106 -6.26 -7.13 -6.50
C ARG A 106 -4.99 -7.93 -6.27
N VAL A 107 -4.90 -8.57 -5.10
CA VAL A 107 -3.79 -9.46 -4.74
C VAL A 107 -4.38 -10.79 -4.26
N CYS A 108 -4.12 -11.86 -5.00
CA CYS A 108 -4.55 -13.21 -4.67
C CYS A 108 -3.40 -13.95 -3.99
N ASP A 109 -3.70 -14.74 -2.95
CA ASP A 109 -2.73 -15.59 -2.24
C ASP A 109 -1.42 -14.88 -1.86
N ASP A 110 -1.50 -13.59 -1.53
CA ASP A 110 -0.35 -12.70 -1.24
C ASP A 110 0.78 -12.78 -2.30
N ASN A 111 0.40 -12.92 -3.57
CA ASN A 111 1.32 -13.10 -4.70
C ASN A 111 2.29 -14.28 -4.53
N SER A 112 1.89 -15.33 -3.82
CA SER A 112 2.74 -16.51 -3.59
C SER A 112 3.10 -17.30 -4.85
N ASP A 113 2.41 -17.05 -5.96
CA ASP A 113 2.65 -17.63 -7.29
C ASP A 113 3.60 -16.80 -8.17
N ASP A 114 4.09 -15.65 -7.70
CA ASP A 114 5.02 -14.79 -8.42
C ASP A 114 6.46 -14.97 -7.90
N ASP A 115 7.27 -15.69 -8.67
CA ASP A 115 8.66 -16.03 -8.32
C ASP A 115 9.52 -14.77 -8.05
N ASP A 116 9.33 -13.69 -8.82
CA ASP A 116 10.09 -12.45 -8.63
C ASP A 116 9.71 -11.79 -7.29
N VAL A 117 8.41 -11.78 -6.95
CA VAL A 117 7.92 -11.26 -5.66
C VAL A 117 8.53 -12.06 -4.51
N ALA A 118 8.52 -13.39 -4.60
CA ALA A 118 9.11 -14.27 -3.59
C ALA A 118 10.62 -14.05 -3.44
N GLU A 119 11.35 -13.93 -4.54
CA GLU A 119 12.80 -13.66 -4.54
C GLU A 119 13.12 -12.32 -3.86
N ILE A 120 12.44 -11.24 -4.26
CA ILE A 120 12.67 -9.90 -3.70
C ILE A 120 12.35 -9.86 -2.20
N ARG A 121 11.27 -10.51 -1.77
CA ARG A 121 10.94 -10.62 -0.34
C ARG A 121 12.07 -11.30 0.44
N ASN A 122 12.62 -12.39 -0.09
CA ASN A 122 13.75 -13.09 0.54
C ASN A 122 15.01 -12.22 0.60
N ILE A 123 15.29 -11.45 -0.45
CA ILE A 123 16.40 -10.50 -0.46
C ILE A 123 16.21 -9.46 0.66
N MET A 124 15.06 -8.78 0.68
CA MET A 124 14.78 -7.69 1.63
C MET A 124 14.78 -8.17 3.08
N MET A 125 14.26 -9.37 3.37
CA MET A 125 14.31 -9.96 4.71
C MET A 125 15.69 -10.49 5.11
N GLY A 126 16.66 -10.52 4.18
CA GLY A 126 17.97 -11.14 4.38
C GLY A 126 18.95 -10.34 5.26
N GLY A 127 18.52 -9.27 5.93
CA GLY A 127 19.37 -8.47 6.82
C GLY A 127 18.83 -7.06 7.09
N GLU A 128 19.66 -6.24 7.73
CA GLU A 128 19.40 -4.82 7.96
C GLU A 128 19.87 -3.97 6.77
N TRP A 129 19.13 -2.90 6.47
CA TRP A 129 19.36 -2.01 5.34
C TRP A 129 19.53 -0.56 5.80
N LEU A 130 20.34 0.18 5.07
CA LEU A 130 20.55 1.62 5.21
C LEU A 130 20.09 2.33 3.94
N VAL A 131 19.62 3.57 4.08
CA VAL A 131 19.36 4.44 2.92
C VAL A 131 20.70 4.90 2.35
N ALA A 132 21.09 4.33 1.21
CA ALA A 132 22.30 4.72 0.49
C ALA A 132 22.09 5.94 -0.40
N LYS A 133 20.85 6.19 -0.82
CA LYS A 133 20.46 7.37 -1.59
C LYS A 133 18.98 7.66 -1.42
N TYR A 134 18.63 8.92 -1.25
CA TYR A 134 17.28 9.42 -1.45
C TYR A 134 17.32 10.78 -2.15
N THR A 135 16.68 10.89 -3.30
CA THR A 135 16.56 12.14 -4.06
C THR A 135 15.11 12.46 -4.37
N GLU A 136 14.73 13.72 -4.14
CA GLU A 136 13.44 14.29 -4.52
C GLU A 136 13.68 15.31 -5.64
N GLY A 137 13.48 14.88 -6.89
CA GLY A 137 13.87 15.65 -8.07
C GLY A 137 15.38 15.86 -8.09
N ASP A 138 15.83 17.12 -8.11
CA ASP A 138 17.25 17.47 -8.11
C ASP A 138 17.85 17.58 -6.70
N LYS A 139 17.05 17.41 -5.63
CA LYS A 139 17.52 17.53 -4.25
C LYS A 139 18.00 16.19 -3.73
N ASP A 140 19.21 16.18 -3.18
CA ASP A 140 19.74 15.05 -2.42
C ASP A 140 19.41 15.22 -0.94
N GLU A 141 18.51 14.36 -0.45
CA GLU A 141 18.01 14.37 0.92
C GLU A 141 18.54 13.16 1.71
N THR A 142 19.53 12.43 1.17
CA THR A 142 20.08 11.18 1.72
C THR A 142 20.53 11.33 3.17
N GLN A 143 21.16 12.45 3.51
CA GLN A 143 21.69 12.67 4.85
C GLN A 143 20.62 12.73 5.94
N ASN A 144 19.37 13.03 5.59
CA ASN A 144 18.25 13.01 6.55
C ASN A 144 17.98 11.60 7.06
N TYR A 145 18.42 10.57 6.32
CA TYR A 145 18.13 9.16 6.62
C TYR A 145 19.35 8.37 7.14
N ALA A 146 20.51 9.01 7.28
CA ALA A 146 21.77 8.33 7.63
C ALA A 146 21.75 7.63 9.01
N ALA A 147 20.86 8.05 9.92
CA ALA A 147 20.72 7.46 11.25
C ALA A 147 19.77 6.26 11.29
N PHE A 148 18.99 6.00 10.23
CA PHE A 148 17.93 5.01 10.22
C PHE A 148 18.43 3.67 9.68
N THR A 149 18.08 2.59 10.39
CA THR A 149 18.27 1.21 9.96
C THR A 149 16.92 0.55 9.76
N PHE A 150 16.74 -0.14 8.63
CA PHE A 150 15.50 -0.79 8.23
C PHE A 150 15.67 -2.30 8.29
N ALA A 151 14.80 -2.98 9.03
CA ALA A 151 14.75 -4.44 9.10
C ALA A 151 13.39 -4.91 8.58
N PHE A 152 13.37 -5.45 7.35
CA PHE A 152 12.18 -6.05 6.76
C PHE A 152 12.02 -7.49 7.28
N GLN A 153 10.79 -7.85 7.64
CA GLN A 153 10.47 -9.10 8.32
C GLN A 153 9.25 -9.77 7.70
N ALA A 154 9.03 -11.04 8.05
CA ALA A 154 7.84 -11.78 7.67
C ALA A 154 6.56 -11.08 8.17
N GLN A 155 5.40 -11.54 7.67
CA GLN A 155 4.09 -10.95 8.00
C GLN A 155 4.05 -9.45 7.69
N LEU A 156 4.74 -9.06 6.61
CA LEU A 156 4.74 -7.72 6.04
C LEU A 156 5.23 -6.63 7.01
N SER A 157 5.94 -6.99 8.08
CA SER A 157 6.41 -6.02 9.07
C SER A 157 7.77 -5.45 8.71
N VAL A 158 7.94 -4.13 8.88
CA VAL A 158 9.26 -3.47 8.84
C VAL A 158 9.49 -2.75 10.17
N SER A 159 10.68 -2.90 10.74
CA SER A 159 11.11 -2.13 11.89
C SER A 159 12.17 -1.12 11.48
N VAL A 160 11.95 0.14 11.80
CA VAL A 160 12.92 1.21 11.57
C VAL A 160 13.47 1.68 12.91
N THR A 161 14.79 1.70 13.07
CA THR A 161 15.46 2.11 14.31
C THR A 161 16.46 3.22 14.06
N THR A 162 16.73 4.04 15.09
CA THR A 162 17.82 5.04 15.06
C THR A 162 18.96 4.62 15.99
N GLY A 163 19.91 3.82 15.49
CA GLY A 163 20.97 3.23 16.32
C GLY A 163 20.49 2.14 17.29
N GLU A 164 21.40 1.54 18.05
CA GLU A 164 21.12 0.33 18.86
C GLU A 164 20.13 0.55 20.02
N THR A 165 20.04 1.76 20.54
CA THR A 165 19.18 2.11 21.70
C THR A 165 18.15 3.18 21.38
N GLY A 166 17.93 3.50 20.10
CA GLY A 166 16.99 4.52 19.68
C GLY A 166 15.54 4.06 19.69
N PRO A 167 14.59 4.98 19.42
CA PRO A 167 13.21 4.62 19.13
C PRO A 167 13.13 3.62 17.97
N SER A 168 12.16 2.71 18.05
CA SER A 168 11.75 1.82 16.97
C SER A 168 10.39 2.25 16.45
N TYR A 169 10.28 2.34 15.13
CA TYR A 169 9.05 2.67 14.43
C TYR A 169 8.59 1.42 13.67
N PRO A 170 7.46 0.82 14.05
CA PRO A 170 6.88 -0.27 13.28
C PRO A 170 6.25 0.29 12.01
N GLY A 171 6.31 -0.51 10.95
CA GLY A 171 5.68 -0.24 9.69
C GLY A 171 5.24 -1.52 8.98
N LEU A 172 4.64 -1.32 7.82
CA LEU A 172 4.21 -2.32 6.88
C LEU A 172 5.05 -2.17 5.59
N TRP A 173 5.46 -3.28 5.00
CA TRP A 173 6.02 -3.32 3.66
C TRP A 173 5.32 -4.40 2.84
N ARG A 174 5.16 -4.17 1.53
CA ARG A 174 4.67 -5.20 0.61
C ARG A 174 5.46 -5.19 -0.69
N ILE A 175 5.67 -6.38 -1.23
CA ILE A 175 6.08 -6.56 -2.62
C ILE A 175 4.91 -7.18 -3.36
N ILE A 176 4.44 -6.49 -4.40
CA ILE A 176 3.36 -6.95 -5.26
C ILE A 176 3.73 -6.72 -6.72
N ARG A 177 3.10 -7.47 -7.62
CA ARG A 177 2.99 -7.09 -9.02
C ARG A 177 1.64 -6.45 -9.25
N ASP A 178 1.63 -5.17 -9.60
CA ASP A 178 0.39 -4.41 -9.74
C ASP A 178 -0.39 -4.79 -11.01
N SER A 179 -1.57 -4.17 -11.17
CA SER A 179 -2.42 -4.36 -12.35
C SER A 179 -1.81 -3.96 -13.68
N GLU A 180 -0.71 -3.19 -13.69
CA GLU A 180 0.06 -2.82 -14.88
C GLU A 180 1.20 -3.80 -15.17
N GLY A 181 1.41 -4.80 -14.30
CA GLY A 181 2.45 -5.80 -14.41
C GLY A 181 3.79 -5.35 -13.83
N GLU A 182 3.84 -4.19 -13.15
CA GLU A 182 5.04 -3.65 -12.56
C GLU A 182 5.26 -4.21 -11.15
N LEU A 183 6.51 -4.54 -10.83
CA LEU A 183 6.91 -4.87 -9.47
C LEU A 183 6.95 -3.58 -8.63
N LYS A 184 6.22 -3.59 -7.52
CA LYS A 184 6.11 -2.46 -6.60
C LYS A 184 6.56 -2.85 -5.19
N CYS A 185 7.19 -1.92 -4.50
CA CYS A 185 7.53 -1.97 -3.08
C CYS A 185 6.72 -0.91 -2.35
N TYR A 186 5.72 -1.35 -1.59
CA TYR A 186 4.89 -0.46 -0.79
C TYR A 186 5.61 -0.29 0.54
N LEU A 187 5.88 0.95 0.92
CA LEU A 187 6.47 1.28 2.21
C LEU A 187 5.47 2.11 3.02
N ASN A 188 5.19 1.71 4.25
CA ASN A 188 4.29 2.44 5.14
C ASN A 188 4.85 2.40 6.56
N PHE A 189 5.17 3.56 7.12
CA PHE A 189 5.77 3.67 8.46
C PHE A 189 4.77 4.22 9.50
N GLY A 190 3.47 4.04 9.24
CA GLY A 190 2.38 4.41 10.11
C GLY A 190 2.33 5.92 10.36
N LEU A 191 2.52 6.32 11.62
CA LEU A 191 2.47 7.72 12.06
C LEU A 191 3.87 8.36 12.20
N ALA A 192 4.93 7.68 11.73
CA ALA A 192 6.29 8.20 11.80
C ALA A 192 6.49 9.34 10.79
N THR A 193 6.23 10.57 11.22
CA THR A 193 6.31 11.77 10.35
C THR A 193 7.68 11.97 9.70
N ALA A 194 8.76 11.56 10.37
CA ALA A 194 10.11 11.60 9.80
C ALA A 194 10.28 10.72 8.55
N MET A 195 9.45 9.70 8.40
CA MET A 195 9.48 8.74 7.30
C MET A 195 8.35 8.97 6.28
N GLN A 196 7.49 9.97 6.49
CA GLN A 196 6.28 10.15 5.68
C GLN A 196 6.58 10.25 4.18
N VAL A 197 7.63 10.98 3.80
CA VAL A 197 8.00 11.16 2.39
C VAL A 197 8.54 9.87 1.73
N LEU A 198 8.90 8.85 2.52
CA LEU A 198 9.27 7.54 1.99
C LEU A 198 8.06 6.60 1.84
N MET A 199 6.87 7.00 2.32
CA MET A 199 5.68 6.16 2.29
C MET A 199 5.01 6.25 0.92
N ASP A 200 5.25 5.25 0.07
CA ASP A 200 4.73 5.24 -1.31
C ASP A 200 4.71 3.83 -1.90
N ASP A 201 4.03 3.65 -3.05
CA ASP A 201 4.00 2.42 -3.87
C ASP A 201 5.14 2.38 -4.89
N TRP A 202 6.37 2.46 -4.40
CA TRP A 202 7.57 2.58 -5.21
C TRP A 202 7.69 1.52 -6.31
N LYS A 203 8.04 1.91 -7.53
CA LYS A 203 8.45 0.96 -8.56
C LYS A 203 9.82 0.38 -8.23
N ILE A 204 9.94 -0.94 -8.32
CA ILE A 204 11.23 -1.62 -8.18
C ILE A 204 11.99 -1.51 -9.51
N VAL A 205 13.16 -0.89 -9.49
CA VAL A 205 14.04 -0.76 -10.66
C VAL A 205 15.02 -1.95 -10.70
N SER A 206 15.59 -2.29 -9.55
CA SER A 206 16.45 -3.46 -9.41
C SER A 206 16.48 -3.96 -7.96
N ALA A 207 16.67 -5.26 -7.80
CA ALA A 207 16.87 -5.91 -6.51
C ALA A 207 18.03 -6.90 -6.63
N THR A 208 19.00 -6.77 -5.75
CA THR A 208 20.15 -7.67 -5.62
C THR A 208 20.37 -7.97 -4.15
N THR A 209 21.19 -8.96 -3.82
CA THR A 209 21.45 -9.40 -2.44
C THR A 209 21.85 -8.28 -1.48
N ASP A 210 22.50 -7.23 -2.00
CA ASP A 210 23.10 -6.17 -1.20
C ASP A 210 22.59 -4.76 -1.56
N ARG A 211 21.70 -4.64 -2.57
CA ARG A 211 21.19 -3.35 -3.04
C ARG A 211 19.80 -3.46 -3.66
N ILE A 212 18.89 -2.58 -3.23
CA ILE A 212 17.55 -2.38 -3.81
C ILE A 212 17.45 -0.94 -4.33
N GLU A 213 17.02 -0.78 -5.57
CA GLU A 213 16.75 0.53 -6.16
C GLU A 213 15.26 0.66 -6.48
N LEU A 214 14.68 1.71 -5.91
CA LEU A 214 13.28 2.07 -5.99
C LEU A 214 13.14 3.42 -6.68
N LYS A 215 12.05 3.58 -7.45
CA LYS A 215 11.76 4.80 -8.19
C LYS A 215 10.29 5.13 -8.12
N MET A 216 9.99 6.40 -7.96
CA MET A 216 8.65 6.94 -8.13
C MET A 216 8.69 8.06 -9.17
N VAL A 217 7.65 8.15 -10.00
CA VAL A 217 7.52 9.19 -11.04
C VAL A 217 6.14 9.80 -10.93
N ASN A 218 6.11 11.06 -10.50
CA ASN A 218 4.94 11.92 -10.55
C ASN A 218 5.07 12.91 -11.71
N GLU A 219 3.97 13.58 -12.08
CA GLU A 219 3.88 14.43 -13.28
C GLU A 219 5.03 15.44 -13.44
N ASN A 220 5.62 15.91 -12.32
CA ASN A 220 6.71 16.88 -12.31
C ASN A 220 7.92 16.47 -11.46
N ASN A 221 7.93 15.27 -10.88
CA ASN A 221 8.97 14.86 -9.94
C ASN A 221 9.39 13.42 -10.17
N VAL A 222 10.69 13.17 -10.08
CA VAL A 222 11.23 11.82 -10.06
C VAL A 222 11.93 11.64 -8.74
N GLU A 223 11.55 10.59 -8.03
CA GLU A 223 12.14 10.24 -6.75
C GLU A 223 12.89 8.93 -6.90
N ILE A 224 14.05 8.85 -6.25
CA ILE A 224 14.89 7.65 -6.24
C ILE A 224 15.23 7.35 -4.80
N LEU A 225 14.91 6.14 -4.37
CA LEU A 225 15.24 5.60 -3.06
C LEU A 225 16.10 4.35 -3.26
N VAL A 226 17.24 4.31 -2.59
CA VAL A 226 18.16 3.17 -2.66
C VAL A 226 18.45 2.69 -1.26
N PHE A 227 18.25 1.39 -1.06
CA PHE A 227 18.74 0.69 0.11
C PHE A 227 20.01 -0.09 -0.23
N GLU A 228 21.00 -0.03 0.67
CA GLU A 228 22.14 -0.95 0.68
C GLU A 228 22.20 -1.69 2.00
N LYS A 229 22.71 -2.91 1.95
CA LYS A 229 22.82 -3.76 3.13
C LYS A 229 23.85 -3.20 4.11
N LYS A 230 23.52 -3.23 5.40
CA LYS A 230 24.36 -2.75 6.50
C LYS A 230 25.59 -3.62 6.75
#